data_AF-A0AAW0K766-F1
#
_entry.id   AF-A0AAW0K766-F1
#
_cell.length_a   1.000
_cell.length_b   1.000
_cell.length_c   1.000
_cell.angle_alpha   90.00
_cell.angle_beta   90.00
_cell.angle_gamma   90.00
#
_symmetry.space_group_name_H-M   'P 1'
#
loop_
_entity.id
_entity.type
_entity.pdbx_description
1 polymer ?
#
loop_
_entity_poly.entity_id
_entity_poly.type
_entity_poly.pdbx_seq_one_letter_code
_entity_poly.pdbx_strand_id
1 'polypeptide(L)'
;NDGDGGGEVKGGEVPRFEFRVAHDAKLKELLHMISPLEIKLCSDGVKEFIRLLNGNTGGELLHLYVRSSCNCSELLDAWKLRRGKPISTILGHPDGVYDPKEGERIAVSKVLNKFASLLVVEYMVELQKELDYKEAKCQNAALLLLASIVRRQSGLASEVAKKFDFKSKTFAS
;
A
#
# COMPACT_ATOMS: atom_id res chain seq x y z
N ASN A 1 -19.73 -21.82 50.58
CA ASN A 1 -18.92 -22.11 49.38
C ASN A 1 -19.75 -21.60 48.24
N ASP A 2 -19.66 -20.30 48.00
CA ASP A 2 -20.59 -19.57 47.15
C ASP A 2 -19.77 -18.99 46.00
N GLY A 3 -19.58 -19.85 45.00
CA GLY A 3 -18.85 -19.56 43.78
C GLY A 3 -19.77 -18.89 42.77
N ASP A 4 -19.46 -17.62 42.56
CA ASP A 4 -19.60 -16.80 41.36
C ASP A 4 -19.81 -17.55 40.03
N GLY A 5 -20.65 -16.95 39.17
CA GLY A 5 -21.00 -17.45 37.84
C GLY A 5 -21.44 -16.31 36.94
N GLY A 6 -20.61 -15.28 36.82
CA GLY A 6 -20.73 -14.23 35.81
C GLY A 6 -20.73 -14.82 34.40
N GLY A 7 -21.87 -14.70 33.71
CA GLY A 7 -22.02 -15.08 32.32
C GLY A 7 -21.24 -14.14 31.41
N GLU A 8 -20.09 -14.58 30.93
CA GLU A 8 -19.34 -13.95 29.85
C GLU A 8 -20.19 -13.91 28.57
N VAL A 9 -20.47 -12.70 28.10
CA VAL A 9 -21.09 -12.45 26.80
C VAL A 9 -20.14 -12.92 25.70
N LYS A 10 -20.51 -14.02 25.02
CA LYS A 10 -19.86 -14.44 23.77
C LYS A 10 -19.95 -13.31 22.75
N GLY A 11 -18.84 -12.61 22.53
CA GLY A 11 -18.65 -11.76 21.37
C GLY A 11 -18.86 -12.60 20.13
N GLY A 12 -19.95 -12.34 19.40
CA GLY A 12 -20.26 -13.05 18.17
C GLY A 12 -19.13 -12.87 17.16
N GLU A 13 -18.49 -13.98 16.78
CA GLU A 13 -17.65 -14.00 15.58
C GLU A 13 -18.52 -13.58 14.40
N VAL A 14 -18.24 -12.39 13.85
CA VAL A 14 -18.83 -11.97 12.59
C VAL A 14 -18.43 -13.02 11.54
N PRO A 15 -19.40 -13.68 10.86
CA PRO A 15 -19.09 -14.71 9.89
C PRO A 15 -18.12 -14.18 8.82
N ARG A 16 -17.03 -14.92 8.58
CA ARG A 16 -15.98 -14.59 7.60
C ARG A 16 -16.51 -14.23 6.20
N PHE A 17 -17.71 -14.72 5.88
CA PHE A 17 -18.44 -14.43 4.65
C PHE A 17 -19.07 -13.02 4.65
N GLU A 18 -19.77 -12.63 5.72
CA GLU A 18 -20.30 -11.26 5.89
C GLU A 18 -19.18 -10.23 5.95
N PHE A 19 -18.08 -10.61 6.61
CA PHE A 19 -16.84 -9.84 6.62
C PHE A 19 -16.30 -9.61 5.21
N ARG A 20 -16.17 -10.65 4.37
CA ARG A 20 -15.71 -10.52 2.98
C ARG A 20 -16.63 -9.66 2.12
N VAL A 21 -17.95 -9.83 2.21
CA VAL A 21 -18.89 -9.06 1.38
C VAL A 21 -18.85 -7.57 1.73
N ALA A 22 -18.75 -7.23 3.03
CA ALA A 22 -18.60 -5.86 3.48
C ALA A 22 -17.28 -5.22 3.00
N HIS A 23 -16.17 -5.97 3.06
CA HIS A 23 -14.86 -5.49 2.62
C HIS A 23 -14.76 -5.40 1.08
N ASP A 24 -15.41 -6.28 0.32
CA ASP A 24 -15.49 -6.21 -1.14
C ASP A 24 -16.23 -4.94 -1.61
N ALA A 25 -17.40 -4.66 -1.02
CA ALA A 25 -18.17 -3.46 -1.33
C ALA A 25 -17.37 -2.20 -0.93
N LYS A 26 -16.75 -2.22 0.25
CA LYS A 26 -15.95 -1.09 0.73
C LYS A 26 -14.70 -0.87 -0.12
N LEU A 27 -14.03 -1.93 -0.55
CA LEU A 27 -12.87 -1.84 -1.42
C LEU A 27 -13.26 -1.26 -2.79
N LYS A 28 -14.37 -1.72 -3.38
CA LYS A 28 -14.87 -1.17 -4.66
C LYS A 28 -15.20 0.32 -4.54
N GLU A 29 -15.86 0.72 -3.46
CA GLU A 29 -16.14 2.13 -3.15
C GLU A 29 -14.84 2.94 -3.05
N LEU A 30 -13.85 2.45 -2.30
CA LEU A 30 -12.55 3.12 -2.11
C LEU A 30 -11.78 3.24 -3.42
N LEU A 31 -11.72 2.20 -4.24
CA LEU A 31 -11.04 2.25 -5.54
C LEU A 31 -11.72 3.22 -6.51
N HIS A 32 -13.06 3.25 -6.51
CA HIS A 32 -13.81 4.25 -7.27
C HIS A 32 -13.52 5.68 -6.77
N MET A 33 -13.38 5.88 -5.46
CA MET A 33 -13.02 7.18 -4.88
C MET A 33 -11.55 7.55 -5.07
N ILE A 34 -10.64 6.60 -5.30
CA ILE A 34 -9.22 6.87 -5.59
C ILE A 34 -9.01 7.27 -7.05
N SER A 35 -9.86 6.79 -7.97
CA SER A 35 -9.81 7.05 -9.41
C SER A 35 -10.49 8.34 -9.97
N PRO A 36 -11.22 9.21 -9.24
CA PRO A 36 -12.03 10.25 -9.85
C PRO A 36 -11.26 11.56 -10.10
N LEU A 37 -11.74 12.33 -11.08
CA LEU A 37 -11.26 13.69 -11.40
C LEU A 37 -11.44 14.70 -10.25
N GLU A 38 -12.25 14.40 -9.25
CA GLU A 38 -12.54 15.31 -8.13
C GLU A 38 -11.50 15.24 -7.00
N ILE A 39 -10.84 16.38 -6.76
CA ILE A 39 -9.73 16.54 -5.81
C ILE A 39 -10.08 16.16 -4.36
N LYS A 40 -11.28 16.50 -3.90
CA LYS A 40 -11.68 16.29 -2.50
C LYS A 40 -12.08 14.84 -2.22
N LEU A 41 -12.92 14.23 -3.06
CA LEU A 41 -13.36 12.84 -2.90
C LEU A 41 -12.18 11.85 -2.96
N CYS A 42 -11.19 12.14 -3.81
CA CYS A 42 -9.95 11.37 -3.89
C CYS A 42 -9.08 11.47 -2.64
N SER A 43 -8.96 12.66 -2.02
CA SER A 43 -8.21 12.81 -0.77
C SER A 43 -8.80 11.99 0.38
N ASP A 44 -10.12 12.00 0.54
CA ASP A 44 -10.77 11.33 1.66
C ASP A 44 -10.82 9.81 1.45
N GLY A 45 -11.02 9.34 0.21
CA GLY A 45 -10.88 7.94 -0.15
C GLY A 45 -9.47 7.40 0.12
N VAL A 46 -8.41 8.14 -0.23
CA VAL A 46 -7.02 7.75 0.05
C VAL A 46 -6.73 7.69 1.55
N LYS A 47 -7.19 8.67 2.34
CA LYS A 47 -7.00 8.68 3.80
C LYS A 47 -7.69 7.49 4.45
N GLU A 48 -8.94 7.22 4.06
CA GLU A 48 -9.71 6.11 4.59
C GLU A 48 -9.06 4.77 4.22
N PHE A 49 -8.60 4.63 2.98
CA PHE A 49 -7.90 3.44 2.53
C PHE A 49 -6.60 3.20 3.33
N ILE A 50 -5.79 4.23 3.54
CA ILE A 50 -4.58 4.14 4.38
C ILE A 50 -4.95 3.81 5.83
N ARG A 51 -6.01 4.41 6.37
CA ARG A 51 -6.49 4.14 7.74
C ARG A 51 -6.88 2.68 7.91
N LEU A 52 -7.61 2.12 6.95
CA LEU A 52 -8.04 0.72 6.99
C LEU A 52 -6.85 -0.24 6.82
N LEU A 53 -5.91 0.06 5.92
CA LEU A 53 -4.67 -0.72 5.78
C LEU A 53 -3.84 -0.73 7.06
N ASN A 54 -3.82 0.37 7.82
CA ASN A 54 -3.09 0.40 9.10
C ASN A 54 -3.89 -0.16 10.28
N GLY A 55 -5.14 -0.59 10.06
CA GLY A 55 -6.02 -1.14 11.09
C GLY A 55 -5.80 -2.64 11.32
N ASN A 56 -6.51 -3.20 12.30
CA ASN A 56 -6.38 -4.62 12.69
C ASN A 56 -6.73 -5.61 11.58
N THR A 57 -7.54 -5.18 10.60
CA THR A 57 -7.94 -5.98 9.43
C THR A 57 -7.17 -5.61 8.16
N GLY A 58 -6.08 -4.83 8.30
CA GLY A 58 -5.29 -4.30 7.19
C GLY A 58 -4.72 -5.38 6.28
N GLY A 59 -4.24 -6.50 6.84
CA GLY A 59 -3.75 -7.64 6.08
C GLY A 59 -4.81 -8.29 5.21
N GLU A 60 -6.01 -8.49 5.76
CA GLU A 60 -7.14 -9.07 5.02
C GLU A 60 -7.60 -8.13 3.90
N LEU A 61 -7.63 -6.82 4.16
CA LEU A 61 -7.91 -5.81 3.13
C LEU A 61 -6.84 -5.80 2.04
N LEU A 62 -5.57 -5.93 2.39
CA LEU A 62 -4.47 -6.00 1.43
C LEU A 62 -4.57 -7.25 0.55
N HIS A 63 -4.82 -8.41 1.15
CA HIS A 63 -5.01 -9.67 0.44
C HIS A 63 -6.19 -9.56 -0.53
N LEU A 64 -7.29 -8.98 -0.07
CA LEU A 64 -8.47 -8.75 -0.88
C LEU A 64 -8.18 -7.79 -2.04
N TYR A 65 -7.46 -6.70 -1.77
CA TYR A 65 -7.05 -5.73 -2.78
C TYR A 65 -6.22 -6.38 -3.87
N VAL A 66 -5.15 -7.07 -3.52
CA VAL A 66 -4.25 -7.72 -4.49
C VAL A 66 -4.96 -8.80 -5.29
N ARG A 67 -5.89 -9.53 -4.68
CA ARG A 67 -6.71 -10.52 -5.39
C ARG A 67 -7.70 -9.89 -6.38
N SER A 68 -8.24 -8.72 -6.03
CA SER A 68 -9.25 -8.02 -6.84
C SER A 68 -8.65 -7.13 -7.93
N SER A 69 -7.47 -6.56 -7.68
CA SER A 69 -6.70 -5.76 -8.64
C SER A 69 -5.23 -6.17 -8.62
N CYS A 70 -4.92 -7.21 -9.40
CA CYS A 70 -3.59 -7.84 -9.43
C CYS A 70 -2.49 -7.01 -10.11
N ASN A 71 -2.82 -5.87 -10.73
CA ASN A 71 -1.85 -5.00 -11.40
C ASN A 71 -1.67 -3.65 -10.73
N CYS A 72 -2.48 -3.33 -9.72
CA CYS A 72 -2.44 -2.05 -9.00
C CYS A 72 -2.51 -0.80 -9.89
N SER A 73 -3.11 -0.91 -11.07
CA SER A 73 -3.15 0.16 -12.07
C SER A 73 -3.91 1.39 -11.56
N GLU A 74 -4.94 1.21 -10.73
CA GLU A 74 -5.71 2.32 -10.17
C GLU A 74 -4.85 3.19 -9.24
N LEU A 75 -3.91 2.57 -8.52
CA LEU A 75 -2.98 3.29 -7.66
C LEU A 75 -1.94 4.03 -8.47
N LEU A 76 -1.52 3.47 -9.60
CA LEU A 76 -0.57 4.11 -10.51
C LEU A 76 -1.19 5.35 -11.16
N ASP A 77 -2.45 5.26 -11.58
CA ASP A 77 -3.17 6.39 -12.13
C ASP A 77 -3.44 7.46 -11.05
N ALA A 78 -3.75 7.06 -9.82
CA ALA A 78 -3.82 7.98 -8.69
C ALA A 78 -2.46 8.62 -8.34
N TRP A 79 -1.34 7.88 -8.48
CA TRP A 79 0.01 8.43 -8.29
C TRP A 79 0.29 9.54 -9.29
N LYS A 80 0.01 9.31 -10.58
CA LYS A 80 0.19 10.32 -11.64
C LYS A 80 -0.59 11.61 -11.37
N LEU A 81 -1.73 11.51 -10.70
CA LEU A 81 -2.56 12.65 -10.35
C LEU A 81 -2.16 13.34 -9.03
N ARG A 82 -1.62 12.61 -8.03
CA ARG A 82 -1.54 13.12 -6.64
C ARG A 82 -0.34 12.71 -5.78
N ARG A 83 0.74 12.16 -6.33
CA ARG A 83 2.01 11.96 -5.59
C ARG A 83 1.90 11.09 -4.32
N GLY A 84 1.13 9.99 -4.35
CA GLY A 84 1.78 8.71 -4.06
C GLY A 84 1.81 8.01 -2.71
N LYS A 85 1.30 8.64 -1.65
CA LYS A 85 1.22 8.02 -0.32
C LYS A 85 0.56 6.63 -0.25
N PRO A 86 -0.53 6.32 -0.98
CA PRO A 86 -1.16 5.00 -0.85
C PRO A 86 -0.28 3.86 -1.37
N ILE A 87 0.58 4.12 -2.35
CA ILE A 87 1.51 3.12 -2.88
C ILE A 87 2.53 2.72 -1.82
N SER A 88 3.13 3.70 -1.12
CA SER A 88 4.11 3.40 -0.08
C SER A 88 3.54 2.59 1.08
N THR A 89 2.27 2.84 1.45
CA THR A 89 1.58 2.09 2.52
C THR A 89 1.38 0.63 2.13
N ILE A 90 0.92 0.37 0.90
CA ILE A 90 0.74 -1.01 0.41
C ILE A 90 2.08 -1.74 0.29
N LEU A 91 3.08 -1.12 -0.33
CA LEU A 91 4.38 -1.74 -0.53
C LEU A 91 5.11 -1.99 0.79
N GLY A 92 4.86 -1.18 1.82
CA GLY A 92 5.42 -1.33 3.17
C GLY A 92 4.61 -2.20 4.13
N HIS A 93 3.47 -2.74 3.72
CA HIS A 93 2.59 -3.47 4.63
C HIS A 93 3.22 -4.82 5.07
N PRO A 94 3.23 -5.17 6.38
CA PRO A 94 3.82 -6.42 6.88
C PRO A 94 3.23 -7.68 6.24
N ASP A 95 1.91 -7.74 6.08
CA ASP A 95 1.24 -8.87 5.40
C ASP A 95 1.53 -8.93 3.89
N GLY A 96 2.11 -7.88 3.32
CA GLY A 96 2.60 -7.85 1.94
C GLY A 96 4.05 -8.33 1.77
N VAL A 97 4.74 -8.62 2.88
CA VAL A 97 6.12 -9.14 2.89
C VAL A 97 6.12 -10.65 2.67
N TYR A 98 7.12 -11.12 1.92
CA TYR A 98 7.26 -12.55 1.64
C TYR A 98 7.45 -13.34 2.94
N ASP A 99 6.59 -14.33 3.15
CA ASP A 99 6.72 -15.30 4.23
C ASP A 99 6.52 -16.71 3.66
N PRO A 100 7.56 -17.57 3.68
CA PRO A 100 7.46 -18.91 3.12
C PRO A 100 6.50 -19.83 3.88
N LYS A 101 6.08 -19.46 5.10
CA LYS A 101 5.16 -20.25 5.93
C LYS A 101 3.69 -19.98 5.60
N GLU A 102 3.40 -18.89 4.89
CA GLU A 102 2.04 -18.43 4.63
C GLU A 102 1.78 -18.29 3.12
N GLY A 103 1.06 -19.26 2.55
CA GLY A 103 0.81 -19.33 1.11
C GLY A 103 0.15 -18.07 0.52
N GLU A 104 -0.78 -17.44 1.26
CA GLU A 104 -1.41 -16.19 0.82
C GLU A 104 -0.40 -15.04 0.71
N ARG A 105 0.50 -14.90 1.70
CA ARG A 105 1.54 -13.87 1.69
C ARG A 105 2.56 -14.06 0.58
N ILE A 106 2.83 -15.31 0.18
CA ILE A 106 3.66 -15.60 -1.01
C ILE A 106 3.02 -14.99 -2.27
N ALA A 107 1.72 -15.22 -2.49
CA ALA A 107 1.03 -14.72 -3.66
C ALA A 107 0.96 -13.19 -3.66
N VAL A 108 0.59 -12.59 -2.52
CA VAL A 108 0.54 -11.14 -2.34
C VAL A 108 1.91 -10.50 -2.56
N SER A 109 2.96 -11.06 -1.96
CA SER A 109 4.32 -10.55 -2.09
C SER A 109 4.80 -10.55 -3.54
N LYS A 110 4.51 -11.61 -4.32
CA LYS A 110 4.87 -11.68 -5.74
C LYS A 110 4.23 -10.56 -6.56
N VAL A 111 2.94 -10.30 -6.35
CA VAL A 111 2.23 -9.22 -7.05
C VAL A 111 2.82 -7.87 -6.71
N LEU A 112 3.00 -7.59 -5.41
CA LEU A 112 3.56 -6.32 -4.95
C LEU A 112 5.02 -6.13 -5.38
N ASN A 113 5.83 -7.19 -5.46
CA ASN A 113 7.20 -7.11 -5.97
C ASN A 113 7.22 -6.82 -7.48
N LYS A 114 6.30 -7.42 -8.25
CA LYS A 114 6.14 -7.10 -9.67
C LYS A 114 5.73 -5.64 -9.87
N PHE A 115 4.77 -5.15 -9.07
CA PHE A 115 4.34 -3.75 -9.13
C PHE A 115 5.47 -2.79 -8.74
N ALA A 116 6.22 -3.09 -7.67
CA ALA A 116 7.39 -2.30 -7.29
C ALA A 116 8.47 -2.29 -8.38
N SER A 117 8.69 -3.41 -9.06
CA SER A 117 9.62 -3.49 -10.20
C SER A 117 9.17 -2.58 -11.34
N LEU A 118 7.86 -2.55 -11.66
CA LEU A 118 7.30 -1.65 -12.66
C LEU A 118 7.55 -0.18 -12.31
N LEU A 119 7.36 0.22 -11.05
CA LEU A 119 7.66 1.58 -10.60
C LEU A 119 9.13 1.95 -10.81
N VAL A 120 10.06 1.03 -10.54
CA VAL A 120 11.49 1.25 -10.74
C VAL A 120 11.86 1.28 -12.23
N VAL A 121 11.24 0.43 -13.05
CA VAL A 121 11.56 0.36 -14.48
C VAL A 121 11.04 1.58 -15.22
N GLU A 122 9.77 1.95 -14.98
CA GLU A 122 9.04 2.93 -15.79
C GLU A 122 8.97 4.33 -15.18
N TYR A 123 8.99 4.46 -13.84
CA TYR A 123 8.67 5.73 -13.16
C TYR A 123 9.83 6.29 -12.31
N MET A 124 11.03 5.72 -12.42
CA MET A 124 12.18 6.14 -11.63
C MET A 124 12.60 7.59 -11.93
N VAL A 125 12.43 8.05 -13.17
CA VAL A 125 12.74 9.44 -13.56
C VAL A 125 11.75 10.41 -12.91
N GLU A 126 10.46 10.08 -12.91
CA GLU A 126 9.40 10.86 -12.26
C GLU A 126 9.60 10.91 -10.74
N LEU A 127 10.00 9.79 -10.13
CA LEU A 127 10.33 9.76 -8.70
C LEU A 127 11.51 10.68 -8.35
N GLN A 128 12.54 10.71 -9.19
CA GLN A 128 13.68 11.63 -9.00
C GLN A 128 13.26 13.10 -9.16
N LYS A 129 12.43 13.41 -10.16
CA LYS A 129 11.88 14.78 -10.33
C LYS A 129 11.10 15.24 -9.10
N GLU A 130 10.36 14.34 -8.46
CA GLU A 130 9.63 14.63 -7.21
C GLU A 130 10.57 14.87 -6.02
N LEU A 131 11.73 14.20 -5.97
CA LEU A 131 12.77 14.46 -4.96
C LEU A 131 13.48 15.81 -5.17
N ASP A 132 13.69 16.20 -6.43
CA ASP A 132 14.32 17.48 -6.77
C ASP A 132 13.33 18.66 -6.69
N TYR A 133 12.05 18.39 -6.42
CA TYR A 133 11.02 19.40 -6.27
C TYR A 133 11.16 20.16 -4.95
N LYS A 134 10.92 21.47 -4.94
CA LYS A 134 11.13 22.34 -3.76
C LYS A 134 10.16 22.12 -2.59
N GLU A 135 9.13 21.30 -2.77
CA GLU A 135 8.11 21.07 -1.73
C GLU A 135 8.45 19.84 -0.89
N ALA A 136 8.79 20.06 0.38
CA ALA A 136 9.18 19.00 1.32
C ALA A 136 8.16 17.85 1.45
N LYS A 137 6.86 18.14 1.29
CA LYS A 137 5.81 17.10 1.33
C LYS A 137 5.94 16.11 0.18
N CYS A 138 6.31 16.59 -1.00
CA CYS A 138 6.45 15.80 -2.22
C CYS A 138 7.74 14.99 -2.18
N GLN A 139 8.84 15.62 -1.74
CA GLN A 139 10.10 14.93 -1.46
C GLN A 139 9.91 13.79 -0.45
N ASN A 140 9.24 14.06 0.67
CA ASN A 140 8.99 13.04 1.69
C ASN A 140 8.13 11.88 1.15
N ALA A 141 7.10 12.16 0.33
CA ALA A 141 6.29 11.11 -0.29
C ALA A 141 7.12 10.23 -1.25
N ALA A 142 7.98 10.84 -2.07
CA ALA A 142 8.88 10.11 -2.96
C ALA A 142 9.93 9.28 -2.18
N LEU A 143 10.51 9.84 -1.11
CA LEU A 143 11.43 9.10 -0.22
C LEU A 143 10.74 7.92 0.45
N LEU A 144 9.52 8.11 0.97
CA LEU A 144 8.75 7.02 1.59
C LEU A 144 8.43 5.92 0.58
N LEU A 145 8.09 6.27 -0.66
CA LEU A 145 7.88 5.29 -1.71
C LEU A 145 9.17 4.53 -2.03
N LEU A 146 10.28 5.22 -2.29
CA LEU A 146 11.57 4.56 -2.56
C LEU A 146 11.99 3.66 -1.40
N ALA A 147 11.85 4.14 -0.17
CA ALA A 147 12.14 3.37 1.04
C ALA A 147 11.26 2.12 1.14
N SER A 148 9.98 2.22 0.80
CA SER A 148 9.08 1.06 0.75
C SER A 148 9.52 0.06 -0.32
N ILE A 149 9.93 0.51 -1.51
CA ILE A 149 10.41 -0.36 -2.60
C ILE A 149 11.68 -1.12 -2.20
N VAL A 150 12.71 -0.42 -1.71
CA VAL A 150 14.01 -1.03 -1.42
C VAL A 150 13.97 -2.01 -0.25
N ARG A 151 13.05 -1.82 0.71
CA ARG A 151 12.89 -2.72 1.86
C ARG A 151 12.19 -4.04 1.54
N ARG A 152 11.51 -4.14 0.38
CA ARG A 152 10.75 -5.35 0.03
C ARG A 152 11.63 -6.55 -0.30
N GLN A 153 12.66 -6.34 -1.12
CA GLN A 153 13.62 -7.39 -1.48
C GLN A 153 14.94 -6.79 -1.99
N SER A 154 16.03 -7.52 -1.76
CA SER A 154 17.39 -7.13 -2.19
C SER A 154 17.50 -6.89 -3.69
N GLY A 155 16.76 -7.64 -4.51
CA GLY A 155 16.69 -7.44 -5.96
C GLY A 155 16.22 -6.04 -6.35
N LEU A 156 15.15 -5.55 -5.72
CA LEU A 156 14.63 -4.20 -5.96
C LEU A 156 15.61 -3.13 -5.50
N ALA A 157 16.27 -3.33 -4.36
CA ALA A 157 17.30 -2.41 -3.89
C ALA A 157 18.45 -2.29 -4.92
N SER A 158 18.88 -3.42 -5.51
CA SER A 158 19.88 -3.43 -6.57
C SER A 158 19.41 -2.71 -7.84
N GLU A 159 18.15 -2.90 -8.25
CA GLU A 159 17.57 -2.22 -9.41
C GLU A 159 17.47 -0.71 -9.20
N VAL A 160 17.01 -0.27 -8.02
CA VAL A 160 16.99 1.15 -7.64
C VAL A 160 18.41 1.72 -7.70
N ALA A 161 19.38 1.05 -7.09
CA ALA A 161 20.77 1.54 -7.08
C ALA A 161 21.38 1.71 -8.48
N LYS A 162 20.95 0.90 -9.46
CA LYS A 162 21.41 1.01 -10.86
C LYS A 162 20.79 2.18 -11.62
N LYS A 163 19.56 2.57 -11.29
CA LYS A 163 18.77 3.57 -12.03
C LYS A 163 18.68 4.92 -11.33
N PHE A 164 18.90 4.97 -10.03
CA PHE A 164 18.79 6.17 -9.23
C PHE A 164 20.01 7.06 -9.42
N ASP A 165 19.80 8.35 -9.73
CA ASP A 165 20.90 9.31 -9.77
C ASP A 165 21.24 9.82 -8.37
N PHE A 166 22.22 9.17 -7.74
CA PHE A 166 22.74 9.59 -6.43
C PHE A 166 23.47 10.94 -6.46
N LYS A 167 23.73 11.52 -7.63
CA LYS A 167 24.36 12.83 -7.78
C LYS A 167 23.35 13.99 -7.71
N SER A 168 22.06 13.69 -7.52
CA SER A 168 21.02 14.68 -7.24
C SER A 168 21.42 15.61 -6.08
N LYS A 169 21.09 16.90 -6.22
CA LYS A 169 21.39 17.96 -5.24
C LYS A 169 20.85 17.66 -3.84
N THR A 170 19.80 16.84 -3.75
CA THR A 170 19.17 16.43 -2.49
C THR A 170 20.08 15.55 -1.63
N PHE A 171 21.08 14.88 -2.23
CA PHE A 171 22.02 13.98 -1.53
C PHE A 171 23.47 14.46 -1.54
N ALA A 172 23.77 15.58 -2.21
CA ALA A 172 25.11 16.15 -2.32
C ALA A 172 25.46 17.14 -1.18
N SER A 173 24.79 17.03 -0.03
CA SER A 173 24.98 17.89 1.15
C SER A 173 25.98 17.30 2.14
#